data_AF-A0A5D8YZU6-F1
#
_entry.id   AF-A0A5D8YZU6-F1
#
_cell.length_a   1.000
_cell.length_b   1.000
_cell.length_c   1.000
_cell.angle_alpha   90.00
_cell.angle_beta   90.00
_cell.angle_gamma   90.00
#
_symmetry.space_group_name_H-M   'P 1'
#
loop_
_entity.id
_entity.type
_entity.pdbx_description
1 polymer ?
#
loop_
_entity_poly.entity_id
_entity_poly.type
_entity_poly.pdbx_seq_one_letter_code
_entity_poly.pdbx_strand_id
1 'polypeptide(L)'
;MKKTIAALSLSLCPLLAIAGPGIRFDTVLLKAGKPEVRQSTWVPFGQEAVIEIPGKVRVVVSAQTPSGERSRVKGTLYRFSGGKWVQEWAPDMQGDLSKTPSFEKDLQGTAYHVVVMPRAANEPSSSGS
;
A
#
# COMPACT_ATOMS: atom_id res chain seq x y z
N MET A 1 -43.93 -5.24 43.12
CA MET A 1 -42.48 -5.14 43.45
C MET A 1 -41.74 -4.68 42.20
N LYS A 2 -41.24 -3.44 42.21
CA LYS A 2 -40.53 -2.82 41.08
C LYS A 2 -39.05 -3.22 41.11
N LYS A 3 -38.54 -3.83 40.05
CA LYS A 3 -37.11 -4.11 39.88
C LYS A 3 -36.52 -3.08 38.92
N THR A 4 -35.79 -2.12 39.48
CA THR A 4 -34.88 -1.22 38.77
C THR A 4 -33.65 -2.03 38.33
N ILE A 5 -33.36 -2.04 37.02
CA ILE A 5 -32.07 -2.51 36.50
C ILE A 5 -31.34 -1.28 35.95
N ALA A 6 -30.18 -1.03 36.54
CA ALA A 6 -29.31 0.08 36.23
C ALA A 6 -28.81 0.00 34.78
N ALA A 7 -28.87 1.12 34.07
CA ALA A 7 -28.20 1.30 32.80
C ALA A 7 -26.69 1.40 33.06
N LEU A 8 -25.95 0.36 32.69
CA LEU A 8 -24.50 0.41 32.63
C LEU A 8 -24.12 1.23 31.38
N SER A 9 -23.82 2.51 31.56
CA SER A 9 -23.21 3.31 30.52
C SER A 9 -21.77 2.84 30.33
N LEU A 10 -21.52 1.97 29.35
CA LEU A 10 -20.17 1.80 28.82
C LEU A 10 -19.78 3.11 28.12
N SER A 11 -19.07 3.95 28.86
CA SER A 11 -18.23 4.99 28.27
C SER A 11 -17.18 4.28 27.43
N LEU A 12 -17.44 4.13 26.14
CA LEU A 12 -16.39 3.82 25.18
C LEU A 12 -15.43 5.01 25.19
N CYS A 13 -14.32 4.86 25.90
CA CYS A 13 -13.14 5.66 25.66
C CYS A 13 -12.87 5.64 24.15
N PRO A 14 -12.81 6.79 23.47
CA PRO A 14 -12.17 6.82 22.17
C PRO A 14 -10.70 6.46 22.46
N LEU A 15 -10.29 5.24 22.10
CA LEU A 15 -8.89 4.99 21.86
C LEU A 15 -8.49 6.04 20.83
N LEU A 16 -7.75 7.07 21.25
CA LEU A 16 -6.98 7.86 20.31
C LEU A 16 -6.13 6.84 19.56
N ALA A 17 -6.50 6.55 18.31
CA ALA A 17 -5.65 5.82 17.40
C ALA A 17 -4.37 6.64 17.27
N ILE A 18 -3.33 6.23 18.00
CA ILE A 18 -2.00 6.78 17.81
C ILE A 18 -1.62 6.33 16.41
N ALA A 19 -1.56 7.28 15.48
CA ALA A 19 -1.13 7.07 14.11
C ALA A 19 0.16 6.24 14.11
N GLY A 20 0.06 4.98 13.69
CA GLY A 20 1.16 4.03 13.80
C GLY A 20 2.23 4.28 12.72
N PRO A 21 3.49 3.86 12.94
CA PRO A 21 4.46 3.81 11.87
C PRO A 21 4.05 2.73 10.85
N GLY A 22 4.19 3.05 9.58
CA GLY A 22 3.92 2.11 8.50
C GLY A 22 4.65 2.50 7.23
N ILE A 23 4.07 2.10 6.12
CA ILE A 23 4.62 2.33 4.80
C ILE A 23 3.56 2.87 3.85
N ARG A 24 3.91 3.93 3.14
CA ARG A 24 3.16 4.42 1.99
C ARG A 24 3.80 3.85 0.72
N PHE A 25 2.99 3.21 -0.11
CA PHE A 25 3.37 2.82 -1.46
C PHE A 25 2.78 3.81 -2.45
N ASP A 26 3.64 4.58 -3.10
CA ASP A 26 3.25 5.43 -4.22
C ASP A 26 3.43 4.63 -5.52
N THR A 27 2.34 4.37 -6.22
CA THR A 27 2.34 3.66 -7.49
C THR A 27 1.99 4.61 -8.63
N VAL A 28 2.83 4.61 -9.67
CA VAL A 28 2.64 5.41 -10.88
C VAL A 28 2.60 4.48 -12.09
N LEU A 29 1.54 4.59 -12.88
CA LEU A 29 1.45 3.98 -14.19
C LEU A 29 1.76 5.05 -15.23
N LEU A 30 2.86 4.88 -15.94
CA LEU A 30 3.22 5.70 -17.09
C LEU A 30 2.73 5.02 -18.37
N LYS A 31 2.27 5.80 -19.35
CA LYS A 31 2.03 5.35 -20.72
C LYS A 31 2.88 6.19 -21.66
N ALA A 32 3.76 5.54 -22.42
CA ALA A 32 4.72 6.22 -23.30
C ALA A 32 5.47 7.37 -22.57
N GLY A 33 5.95 7.10 -21.35
CA GLY A 33 6.73 8.04 -20.54
C GLY A 33 5.93 9.12 -19.80
N LYS A 34 4.60 9.21 -19.99
CA LYS A 34 3.76 10.20 -19.31
C LYS A 34 2.93 9.57 -18.19
N PRO A 35 2.81 10.20 -17.00
CA PRO A 35 1.92 9.72 -15.95
C PRO A 35 0.47 9.65 -16.41
N GLU A 36 -0.11 8.45 -16.36
CA GLU A 36 -1.52 8.21 -16.65
C GLU A 36 -2.33 8.07 -15.36
N VAL A 37 -1.77 7.36 -14.37
CA VAL A 37 -2.41 7.15 -13.06
C VAL A 37 -1.36 7.26 -11.96
N ARG A 38 -1.74 7.87 -10.84
CA ARG A 38 -0.99 7.85 -9.58
C ARG A 38 -1.92 7.45 -8.45
N GLN A 39 -1.50 6.49 -7.64
CA GLN A 39 -2.20 6.05 -6.44
C GLN A 39 -1.21 5.95 -5.29
N SER A 40 -1.67 6.29 -4.08
CA SER A 40 -0.89 6.16 -2.86
C SER A 40 -1.69 5.35 -1.86
N THR A 41 -1.07 4.35 -1.25
CA THR A 41 -1.72 3.50 -0.26
C THR A 41 -0.81 3.34 0.94
N TRP A 42 -1.32 3.68 2.12
CA TRP A 42 -0.62 3.43 3.37
C TRP A 42 -1.11 2.11 3.97
N VAL A 43 -0.17 1.31 4.49
CA VAL A 43 -0.45 0.12 5.30
C VAL A 43 0.55 0.00 6.45
N PRO A 44 0.18 -0.66 7.55
CA PRO A 44 1.14 -1.02 8.59
C PRO A 44 2.27 -1.92 8.04
N PHE A 45 3.46 -1.85 8.64
CA PHE A 45 4.52 -2.80 8.32
C PHE A 45 4.07 -4.25 8.57
N GLY A 46 4.56 -5.16 7.73
CA GLY A 46 4.18 -6.58 7.76
C GLY A 46 2.83 -6.90 7.11
N GLN A 47 2.05 -5.90 6.70
CA GLN A 47 0.81 -6.10 5.95
C GLN A 47 1.00 -5.92 4.45
N GLU A 48 0.10 -6.52 3.68
CA GLU A 48 0.04 -6.37 2.23
C GLU A 48 -0.93 -5.25 1.83
N ALA A 49 -0.51 -4.43 0.87
CA ALA A 49 -1.38 -3.53 0.14
C ALA A 49 -1.68 -4.11 -1.24
N VAL A 50 -2.95 -4.05 -1.65
CA VAL A 50 -3.37 -4.35 -3.02
C VAL A 50 -3.73 -3.05 -3.70
N ILE A 51 -2.95 -2.69 -4.71
CA ILE A 51 -3.11 -1.48 -5.50
C ILE A 51 -3.58 -1.91 -6.89
N GLU A 52 -4.82 -1.62 -7.21
CA GLU A 52 -5.42 -2.00 -8.48
C GLU A 52 -5.80 -0.78 -9.32
N ILE A 53 -5.32 -0.80 -10.56
CA ILE A 53 -5.76 0.11 -11.61
C ILE A 53 -6.65 -0.70 -12.55
N PRO A 54 -7.99 -0.49 -12.49
CA PRO A 54 -8.96 -1.36 -13.16
C PRO A 54 -8.64 -1.60 -14.64
N GLY A 55 -8.65 -2.87 -15.03
CA GLY A 55 -8.40 -3.32 -16.40
C GLY A 55 -6.98 -3.13 -16.92
N LYS A 56 -6.03 -2.68 -16.09
CA LYS A 56 -4.65 -2.40 -16.51
C LYS A 56 -3.65 -3.24 -15.71
N VAL A 57 -3.51 -2.92 -14.41
CA VAL A 57 -2.49 -3.52 -13.54
C VAL A 57 -3.03 -3.74 -12.14
N ARG A 58 -2.50 -4.77 -11.48
CA ARG A 58 -2.64 -4.99 -10.05
C ARG A 58 -1.26 -5.19 -9.46
N VAL A 59 -0.99 -4.53 -8.35
CA VAL A 59 0.26 -4.60 -7.61
C VAL A 59 -0.05 -5.05 -6.19
N VAL A 60 0.56 -6.14 -5.75
CA VAL A 60 0.53 -6.60 -4.36
C VAL A 60 1.88 -6.32 -3.74
N VAL A 61 1.93 -5.50 -2.69
CA VAL A 61 3.20 -5.03 -2.10
C VAL A 61 3.16 -5.12 -0.59
N SER A 62 4.33 -5.39 0.00
CA SER A 62 4.51 -5.39 1.45
C SER A 62 5.93 -4.97 1.82
N ALA A 63 6.10 -4.53 3.06
CA ALA A 63 7.40 -4.24 3.62
C ALA A 63 7.47 -4.73 5.06
N GLN A 64 8.60 -5.33 5.42
CA GLN A 64 8.86 -5.73 6.79
C GLN A 64 9.15 -4.51 7.67
N THR A 65 8.89 -4.62 8.97
CA THR A 65 9.32 -3.62 9.94
C THR A 65 10.84 -3.44 9.80
N PRO A 66 11.34 -2.20 9.62
CA PRO A 66 12.76 -1.98 9.39
C PRO A 66 13.59 -2.31 10.64
N SER A 67 14.79 -2.84 10.43
CA SER A 67 15.82 -2.96 11.46
C SER A 67 16.86 -1.88 11.22
N GLY A 68 16.74 -0.75 11.91
CA GLY A 68 17.45 0.49 11.57
C GLY A 68 16.78 1.20 10.38
N GLU A 69 17.56 1.60 9.38
CA GLU A 69 17.04 2.34 8.21
C GLU A 69 16.50 1.44 7.08
N ARG A 70 16.81 0.14 7.13
CA ARG A 70 16.53 -0.79 6.02
C ARG A 70 15.33 -1.68 6.29
N SER A 71 14.49 -1.83 5.27
CA SER A 71 13.37 -2.78 5.23
C SER A 71 13.51 -3.71 4.02
N ARG A 72 13.05 -4.95 4.16
CA ARG A 72 12.81 -5.82 3.02
C ARG A 72 11.43 -5.54 2.45
N VAL A 73 11.39 -5.13 1.19
CA VAL A 73 10.18 -4.79 0.44
C VAL A 73 9.96 -5.85 -0.62
N LYS A 74 8.73 -6.31 -0.77
CA LYS A 74 8.30 -7.26 -1.79
C LYS A 74 7.21 -6.64 -2.65
N GLY A 75 7.19 -6.99 -3.92
CA GLY A 75 6.13 -6.66 -4.86
C GLY A 75 5.76 -7.85 -5.71
N THR A 76 4.51 -7.91 -6.15
CA THR A 76 4.06 -8.79 -7.23
C THR A 76 3.17 -7.99 -8.16
N LEU A 77 3.59 -7.88 -9.41
CA LEU A 77 2.92 -7.17 -10.47
C LEU A 77 2.14 -8.15 -11.34
N TYR A 78 0.87 -7.82 -11.56
CA TYR A 78 -0.04 -8.54 -12.43
C TYR A 78 -0.54 -7.61 -13.54
N ARG A 79 -0.65 -8.14 -14.76
CA ARG A 79 -1.32 -7.51 -15.89
C ARG A 79 -2.70 -8.12 -16.08
N PHE A 80 -3.67 -7.31 -16.48
CA PHE A 80 -4.97 -7.83 -16.92
C PHE A 80 -4.89 -8.27 -18.38
N SER A 81 -5.10 -9.56 -18.66
CA SER A 81 -5.05 -10.12 -20.01
C SER A 81 -6.06 -11.25 -20.18
N GLY A 82 -6.88 -11.18 -21.24
CA GLY A 82 -7.90 -12.20 -21.52
C GLY A 82 -8.91 -12.40 -20.39
N GLY A 83 -9.29 -11.33 -19.69
CA GLY A 83 -10.26 -11.38 -18.59
C GLY A 83 -9.72 -11.86 -17.24
N LYS A 84 -8.42 -12.14 -17.13
CA LYS A 84 -7.78 -12.61 -15.89
C LYS A 84 -6.52 -11.82 -15.54
N TRP A 85 -6.14 -11.87 -14.27
CA TRP A 85 -4.87 -11.36 -13.79
C TRP A 85 -3.76 -12.38 -14.05
N VAL A 86 -2.71 -11.96 -14.73
CA VAL A 86 -1.52 -12.78 -15.04
C VAL A 86 -0.32 -12.15 -14.35
N GLN A 87 0.40 -12.92 -13.54
CA GLN A 87 1.62 -12.45 -12.89
C GLN A 87 2.71 -12.21 -13.94
N GLU A 88 3.31 -11.02 -13.93
CA GLU A 88 4.36 -10.61 -14.87
C GLU A 88 5.73 -10.53 -14.19
N TRP A 89 5.77 -10.12 -12.92
CA TRP A 89 7.02 -9.86 -12.21
C TRP A 89 6.82 -9.85 -10.69
N ALA A 90 7.78 -10.37 -9.92
CA ALA A 90 7.69 -10.44 -8.46
C ALA A 90 9.03 -10.05 -7.81
N PRO A 91 9.34 -8.74 -7.70
CA PRO A 91 10.59 -8.30 -7.10
C PRO A 91 10.61 -8.42 -5.58
N ASP A 92 11.80 -8.62 -5.04
CA ASP A 92 12.14 -8.53 -3.62
C ASP A 92 13.45 -7.73 -3.51
N MET A 93 13.51 -6.77 -2.61
CA MET A 93 14.74 -6.04 -2.31
C MET A 93 14.84 -5.66 -0.84
N GLN A 94 16.07 -5.49 -0.35
CA GLN A 94 16.33 -4.82 0.92
C GLN A 94 16.78 -3.39 0.66
N GLY A 95 15.97 -2.40 1.03
CA GLY A 95 16.21 -0.98 0.74
C GLY A 95 16.10 -0.09 1.97
N ASP A 96 16.81 1.03 1.94
CA ASP A 96 16.64 2.12 2.89
C ASP A 96 15.41 2.94 2.48
N LEU A 97 14.36 2.93 3.31
CA LEU A 97 13.07 3.55 2.97
C LEU A 97 13.14 5.09 2.92
N SER A 98 14.21 5.70 3.43
CA SER A 98 14.46 7.14 3.34
C SER A 98 15.11 7.55 2.01
N LYS A 99 15.86 6.64 1.37
CA LYS A 99 16.58 6.86 0.10
C LYS A 99 15.78 6.46 -1.13
N THR A 100 14.45 6.47 -0.99
CA THR A 100 13.50 6.38 -2.09
C THR A 100 13.69 5.16 -3.02
N PRO A 101 13.72 3.92 -2.51
CA PRO A 101 13.89 2.78 -3.41
C PRO A 101 12.62 2.61 -4.26
N SER A 102 12.77 2.04 -5.46
CA SER A 102 11.67 1.82 -6.40
C SER A 102 11.74 0.43 -7.05
N PHE A 103 10.58 -0.08 -7.42
CA PHE A 103 10.44 -1.18 -8.35
C PHE A 103 9.86 -0.65 -9.65
N GLU A 104 10.53 -0.95 -10.77
CA GLU A 104 10.19 -0.41 -12.08
C GLU A 104 10.12 -1.53 -13.11
N LYS A 105 9.05 -1.53 -13.92
CA LYS A 105 8.83 -2.58 -14.92
C LYS A 105 8.02 -2.10 -16.11
N ASP A 106 8.58 -2.31 -17.30
CA ASP A 106 7.83 -2.26 -18.55
C ASP A 106 6.97 -3.52 -18.69
N LEU A 107 5.69 -3.32 -19.02
CA LEU A 107 4.75 -4.41 -19.29
C LEU A 107 4.87 -4.85 -20.75
N GLN A 108 5.31 -6.09 -20.96
CA GLN A 108 5.55 -6.64 -22.29
C GLN A 108 4.31 -6.54 -23.19
N GLY A 109 4.53 -6.14 -24.44
CA GLY A 109 3.45 -5.99 -25.44
C GLY A 109 2.52 -4.79 -25.18
N THR A 110 2.90 -3.86 -24.32
CA THR A 110 2.14 -2.63 -24.05
C THR A 110 3.06 -1.41 -24.04
N ALA A 111 2.47 -0.21 -23.99
CA ALA A 111 3.21 1.05 -23.78
C ALA A 111 3.31 1.45 -22.29
N TYR A 112 2.98 0.52 -21.38
CA TYR A 112 2.87 0.81 -19.95
C TYR A 112 4.16 0.50 -19.21
N HIS A 113 4.53 1.43 -18.32
CA HIS A 113 5.63 1.29 -17.37
C HIS A 113 5.09 1.54 -15.96
N VAL A 114 5.36 0.61 -15.04
CA VAL A 114 4.88 0.66 -13.66
C VAL A 114 6.05 1.02 -12.74
N VAL A 115 5.85 2.04 -11.91
CA VAL A 115 6.79 2.45 -10.85
C VAL A 115 6.10 2.28 -9.50
N VAL A 116 6.73 1.57 -8.57
CA VAL A 116 6.25 1.41 -7.19
C VAL A 116 7.32 1.95 -6.25
N MET A 117 6.94 2.91 -5.40
CA MET A 117 7.83 3.63 -4.51
C MET A 117 7.42 3.44 -3.04
N PRO A 118 8.03 2.48 -2.33
CA PRO A 118 7.89 2.36 -0.88
C PRO A 118 8.50 3.54 -0.11
N ARG A 119 7.77 4.11 0.85
CA ARG A 119 8.23 5.20 1.74
C ARG A 119 7.78 4.94 3.17
N ALA A 120 8.71 5.00 4.13
CA ALA A 120 8.31 5.01 5.54
C ALA A 120 7.40 6.22 5.79
N ALA A 121 6.25 6.00 6.42
CA ALA A 121 5.25 7.04 6.63
C ALA A 121 4.42 6.71 7.86
N ASN A 122 4.01 7.75 8.59
CA ASN A 122 3.01 7.60 9.63
C ASN A 122 1.64 7.43 8.98
N GLU A 123 0.73 6.78 9.72
CA GLU A 123 -0.67 6.70 9.35
C GLU A 123 -1.23 8.09 9.02
N PRO A 124 -1.97 8.25 7.90
CA PRO A 124 -2.61 9.51 7.57
C PRO A 124 -3.57 9.93 8.70
N SER A 125 -3.50 11.19 9.13
CA SER A 125 -4.47 11.72 10.08
C SER A 125 -5.86 11.73 9.43
N SER A 126 -6.86 11.12 10.09
CA SER A 126 -8.26 11.09 9.60
C SER A 126 -8.99 12.44 9.70
N SER A 127 -8.27 13.55 9.63
CA SER A 127 -8.87 14.88 9.59
C SER A 127 -9.34 15.19 8.16
N GLY A 128 -10.50 14.65 7.81
CA GLY A 128 -11.18 14.90 6.54
C GLY A 128 -12.58 14.31 6.56
N SER A 129 -13.52 15.05 7.16
CA SER A 129 -14.96 14.98 6.86
C SER A 129 -15.34 16.22 6.07
#